data_AF-A0A7X7SW37-F1
#
_entry.id   AF-A0A7X7SW37-F1
#
_cell.length_a   1.000
_cell.length_b   1.000
_cell.length_c   1.000
_cell.angle_alpha   90.00
_cell.angle_beta   90.00
_cell.angle_gamma   90.00
#
_symmetry.space_group_name_H-M   'P 1'
#
loop_
_entity.id
_entity.type
_entity.pdbx_description
1 polymer ?
#
loop_
_entity_poly.entity_id
_entity_poly.type
_entity_poly.pdbx_seq_one_letter_code
_entity_poly.pdbx_strand_id
1 'polypeptide(L)'
;MKQHITPEDLLQLNSSQVLNLRDMWIPEPNTVAMARICKDVINDEYDTIVFVIGEVIVQENSTRLILKSMNSAGNVDVVQEDIEELPEDAGDENEDEEFPCEYTEPDQYFSKDDCLPILNIGQLIEMLGRVKYGQDGFSIIIPPAKRFVGDRGCRVINSVEMEFEEDELCDALWKALVEFL
;
A
#
# COMPACT_ATOMS: atom_id res chain seq x y z
N MET A 1 1.50 2.80 -18.95
CA MET A 1 2.24 3.69 -18.04
C MET A 1 1.81 3.30 -16.64
N LYS A 2 2.72 2.69 -15.89
CA LYS A 2 2.56 2.35 -14.47
C LYS A 2 2.06 3.56 -13.69
N GLN A 3 0.97 3.37 -12.94
CA GLN A 3 0.29 4.43 -12.17
C GLN A 3 0.65 4.39 -10.69
N HIS A 4 1.12 3.24 -10.20
CA HIS A 4 1.44 2.97 -8.81
C HIS A 4 2.76 2.20 -8.73
N ILE A 5 3.51 2.37 -7.65
CA ILE A 5 4.61 1.46 -7.29
C ILE A 5 4.05 0.06 -7.00
N THR A 6 4.89 -0.97 -7.08
CA THR A 6 4.45 -2.34 -6.82
C THR A 6 4.84 -2.81 -5.42
N PRO A 7 4.23 -3.88 -4.89
CA PRO A 7 4.67 -4.49 -3.64
C PRO A 7 6.17 -4.85 -3.66
N GLU A 8 6.68 -5.33 -4.79
CA GLU A 8 8.09 -5.68 -4.95
C GLU A 8 9.02 -4.47 -4.79
N ASP A 9 8.58 -3.28 -5.22
CA ASP A 9 9.31 -2.03 -5.01
C ASP A 9 9.44 -1.69 -3.52
N LEU A 10 8.39 -1.98 -2.73
CA LEU A 10 8.38 -1.78 -1.27
C LEU A 10 9.26 -2.81 -0.54
N LEU A 11 9.31 -4.05 -1.04
CA LEU A 11 10.14 -5.11 -0.46
C LEU A 11 11.64 -4.87 -0.63
N GLN A 12 12.04 -4.04 -1.60
CA GLN A 12 13.45 -3.66 -1.83
C GLN A 12 13.96 -2.61 -0.85
N LEU A 13 13.08 -1.96 -0.08
CA LEU A 13 13.46 -0.95 0.90
C LEU A 13 14.22 -1.56 2.08
N ASN A 14 15.23 -0.83 2.56
CA ASN A 14 15.88 -1.16 3.83
C ASN A 14 15.05 -0.67 5.03
N SER A 15 15.39 -1.13 6.25
CA SER A 15 14.63 -0.81 7.46
C SER A 15 14.52 0.69 7.75
N SER A 16 15.52 1.50 7.42
CA SER A 16 15.47 2.96 7.62
C SER A 16 14.48 3.61 6.64
N GLN A 17 14.55 3.22 5.36
CA GLN A 17 13.65 3.73 4.33
C GLN A 17 12.20 3.34 4.61
N VAL A 18 11.95 2.12 5.10
CA VAL A 18 10.63 1.66 5.53
C VAL A 18 10.06 2.54 6.64
N LEU A 19 10.87 2.84 7.67
CA LEU A 19 10.47 3.70 8.78
C LEU A 19 10.16 5.13 8.31
N ASN A 20 11.06 5.73 7.52
CA ASN A 20 10.89 7.09 7.02
C ASN A 20 9.67 7.22 6.10
N LEU A 21 9.44 6.22 5.22
CA LEU A 21 8.25 6.16 4.38
C LEU A 21 6.97 6.12 5.20
N ARG A 22 6.96 5.27 6.23
CA ARG A 22 5.81 5.09 7.12
C ARG A 22 5.52 6.34 7.94
N ASP A 23 6.54 7.05 8.41
CA ASP A 23 6.38 8.26 9.20
C ASP A 23 5.81 9.42 8.36
N MET A 24 6.22 9.52 7.09
CA MET A 24 5.69 10.52 6.17
C MET A 24 4.30 10.18 5.62
N TRP A 25 3.93 8.90 5.65
CA TRP A 25 2.66 8.44 5.12
C TRP A 25 1.49 8.74 6.05
N ILE A 26 0.51 9.46 5.52
CA ILE A 26 -0.79 9.70 6.13
C ILE A 26 -1.80 8.84 5.36
N PRO A 27 -2.34 7.75 5.95
CA PRO A 27 -3.32 6.90 5.30
C PRO A 27 -4.62 7.65 5.02
N GLU A 28 -5.20 7.42 3.84
CA GLU A 28 -6.48 7.99 3.43
C GLU A 28 -7.41 6.89 2.90
N PRO A 29 -8.73 7.01 3.10
CA PRO A 29 -9.70 6.09 2.49
C PRO A 29 -9.57 6.07 0.96
N ASN A 30 -9.86 4.90 0.36
CA ASN A 30 -9.76 4.60 -1.07
C ASN A 30 -8.34 4.65 -1.64
N THR A 31 -7.31 4.58 -0.78
CA THR A 31 -5.92 4.40 -1.20
C THR A 31 -5.48 2.95 -1.00
N VAL A 32 -4.45 2.53 -1.73
CA VAL A 32 -3.95 1.14 -1.70
C VAL A 32 -2.78 1.04 -0.74
N ALA A 33 -2.76 -0.02 0.07
CA ALA A 33 -1.69 -0.31 1.00
C ALA A 33 -1.29 -1.80 0.93
N MET A 34 -0.08 -2.07 1.40
CA MET A 34 0.46 -3.41 1.59
C MET A 34 0.67 -3.65 3.09
N ALA A 35 0.11 -4.72 3.63
CA ALA A 35 0.41 -5.24 4.96
C ALA A 35 1.37 -6.43 4.86
N ARG A 36 2.28 -6.55 5.84
CA ARG A 36 3.09 -7.75 6.05
C ARG A 36 2.51 -8.54 7.23
N ILE A 37 2.10 -9.78 6.97
CA ILE A 37 1.45 -10.64 7.96
C ILE A 37 2.39 -11.79 8.28
N CYS A 38 2.60 -12.05 9.56
CA CYS A 38 3.38 -13.20 9.98
C CYS A 38 2.57 -14.48 9.73
N LYS A 39 3.10 -15.35 8.87
CA LYS A 39 2.51 -16.66 8.57
C LYS A 39 3.07 -17.73 9.51
N ASP A 40 4.38 -17.72 9.73
CA ASP A 40 5.06 -18.63 10.64
C ASP A 40 6.17 -17.91 11.42
N VAL A 41 5.93 -17.71 12.72
CA VAL A 41 6.87 -17.06 13.63
C VAL A 41 8.15 -17.90 13.83
N ILE A 42 8.06 -19.23 13.74
CA ILE A 42 9.19 -20.13 14.01
C ILE A 42 10.21 -20.07 12.86
N ASN A 43 9.70 -20.01 11.63
CA ASN A 43 10.52 -19.97 10.42
C ASN A 43 10.76 -18.54 9.89
N ASP A 44 10.25 -17.52 10.60
CA ASP A 44 10.33 -16.10 10.21
C ASP A 44 9.69 -15.85 8.83
N GLU A 45 8.60 -16.56 8.53
CA GLU A 45 7.89 -16.46 7.24
C GLU A 45 6.77 -15.41 7.33
N TYR A 46 6.82 -14.46 6.39
CA TYR A 46 5.83 -13.41 6.25
C TYR A 46 5.18 -13.47 4.88
N ASP A 47 3.88 -13.21 4.85
CA ASP A 47 3.11 -13.01 3.62
C ASP A 47 2.80 -11.52 3.42
N THR A 48 2.52 -11.13 2.18
CA THR A 48 2.16 -9.77 1.80
C THR A 48 0.73 -9.72 1.30
N ILE A 49 -0.11 -8.92 1.97
CA ILE A 49 -1.48 -8.67 1.54
C ILE A 49 -1.59 -7.25 1.01
N VAL A 50 -2.12 -7.12 -0.20
CA VAL A 50 -2.45 -5.83 -0.81
C VAL A 50 -3.94 -5.58 -0.65
N PHE A 51 -4.30 -4.42 -0.13
CA PHE A 51 -5.70 -4.07 0.12
C PHE A 51 -5.97 -2.58 -0.14
N VAL A 52 -7.25 -2.26 -0.34
CA VAL A 52 -7.74 -0.88 -0.42
C VAL A 52 -8.20 -0.47 0.97
N ILE A 53 -7.78 0.69 1.44
CA ILE A 53 -8.20 1.23 2.74
C ILE A 53 -9.64 1.71 2.63
N GLY A 54 -10.57 1.07 3.34
CA GLY A 54 -11.96 1.52 3.45
C GLY A 54 -12.13 2.61 4.51
N GLU A 55 -11.47 2.44 5.66
CA GLU A 55 -11.61 3.36 6.80
C GLU A 55 -10.29 3.47 7.58
N VAL A 56 -10.03 4.66 8.14
CA VAL A 56 -8.89 4.92 9.01
C VAL A 56 -9.41 5.22 10.41
N ILE A 57 -9.14 4.32 11.35
CA ILE A 57 -9.63 4.34 12.72
C ILE A 57 -8.51 4.82 13.65
N VAL A 58 -8.78 5.87 14.41
CA VAL A 58 -7.87 6.34 15.47
C VAL A 58 -8.24 5.65 16.76
N GLN A 59 -7.29 4.95 17.39
CA GLN A 59 -7.54 4.31 18.68
C GLN A 59 -7.73 5.35 19.79
N GLU A 60 -8.77 5.17 20.62
CA GLU A 60 -8.99 6.02 21.79
C GLU A 60 -7.76 5.99 22.72
N ASN A 61 -7.29 7.16 23.14
CA ASN A 61 -6.11 7.36 24.01
C ASN A 61 -4.76 6.93 23.41
N SER A 62 -4.67 6.74 22.08
CA SER A 62 -3.45 6.37 21.38
C SER A 62 -3.28 7.18 20.10
N THR A 63 -2.04 7.34 19.64
CA THR A 63 -1.73 7.91 18.31
C THR A 63 -1.67 6.83 17.22
N ARG A 64 -1.99 5.58 17.57
CA ARG A 64 -1.98 4.45 16.63
C ARG A 64 -3.20 4.49 15.73
N LEU A 65 -2.96 4.19 14.46
CA LEU A 65 -3.96 4.13 13.41
C LEU A 65 -4.19 2.66 13.03
N ILE A 66 -5.47 2.27 12.98
CA ILE A 66 -5.92 1.00 12.41
C ILE A 66 -6.53 1.30 11.04
N LEU A 67 -6.16 0.51 10.04
CA LEU A 67 -6.65 0.58 8.68
C LEU A 67 -7.62 -0.56 8.46
N LYS A 68 -8.86 -0.22 8.14
CA LYS A 68 -9.87 -1.20 7.75
C LYS A 68 -9.79 -1.43 6.25
N SER A 69 -9.70 -2.69 5.83
CA SER A 69 -9.78 -3.08 4.43
C SER A 69 -11.19 -2.81 3.87
N MET A 70 -11.25 -2.33 2.62
CA MET A 70 -12.50 -2.18 1.91
C MET A 70 -12.93 -3.55 1.40
N ASN A 71 -13.99 -4.09 1.99
CA ASN A 71 -14.60 -5.34 1.53
C ASN A 71 -15.15 -5.13 0.12
N SER A 72 -14.44 -5.64 -0.88
CA SER A 72 -15.01 -5.84 -2.20
C SER A 72 -15.93 -7.04 -2.10
N ALA A 73 -17.21 -6.82 -1.83
CA ALA A 73 -18.23 -7.84 -2.05
C ALA A 73 -18.19 -8.23 -3.54
N GLY A 74 -17.38 -9.23 -3.91
CA GLY A 74 -17.32 -9.75 -5.29
C GLY A 74 -15.98 -10.15 -5.91
N ASN A 75 -14.91 -10.45 -5.16
CA ASN A 75 -13.77 -11.20 -5.71
C ASN A 75 -13.46 -12.42 -4.84
N VAL A 76 -14.27 -13.46 -5.01
CA VAL A 76 -13.93 -14.83 -4.63
C VAL A 76 -13.11 -15.40 -5.78
N ASP A 77 -11.80 -15.47 -5.60
CA ASP A 77 -10.83 -16.36 -6.26
C ASP A 77 -9.45 -15.89 -5.73
N VAL A 78 -8.70 -16.63 -4.92
CA VAL A 78 -8.27 -18.02 -5.07
C VAL A 78 -7.91 -18.58 -3.69
N VAL A 79 -8.69 -19.52 -3.14
CA VAL A 79 -8.21 -20.81 -2.60
C VAL A 79 -9.40 -21.78 -2.69
N GLN A 80 -9.43 -22.59 -3.74
CA GLN A 80 -10.14 -23.87 -3.70
C GLN A 80 -9.39 -24.76 -2.72
N GLU A 81 -9.98 -25.08 -1.57
CA GLU A 81 -9.81 -26.38 -0.92
C GLU A 81 -10.98 -26.59 0.07
N ASP A 82 -11.77 -27.61 -0.25
CA ASP A 82 -12.71 -28.36 0.58
C ASP A 82 -13.95 -27.65 1.18
N ILE A 83 -15.00 -27.55 0.34
CA ILE A 83 -16.38 -27.53 0.81
C ILE A 83 -16.72 -28.96 1.25
N GLU A 84 -16.53 -29.26 2.54
CA GLU A 84 -17.17 -30.41 3.18
C GLU A 84 -18.67 -30.13 3.37
N GLU A 85 -19.49 -31.07 2.92
CA GLU A 85 -20.94 -31.05 2.91
C GLU A 85 -21.54 -30.79 4.31
N LEU A 86 -22.42 -29.79 4.41
CA LEU A 86 -23.31 -29.57 5.56
C LEU A 86 -24.25 -30.78 5.75
N PRO A 87 -24.45 -31.31 6.96
CA PRO A 87 -25.67 -32.04 7.26
C PRO A 87 -26.80 -31.06 7.59
N GLU A 88 -27.89 -31.18 6.85
CA GLU A 88 -29.21 -30.68 7.25
C GLU A 88 -29.63 -31.41 8.53
N ASP A 89 -29.78 -30.70 9.66
CA ASP A 89 -30.72 -31.13 10.69
C ASP A 89 -31.40 -29.93 11.36
N ALA A 90 -32.71 -30.07 11.52
CA ALA A 90 -33.64 -29.03 11.87
C ALA A 90 -34.00 -29.08 13.36
N GLY A 91 -34.00 -27.90 13.98
CA GLY A 91 -34.76 -27.60 15.20
C GLY A 91 -33.97 -27.62 16.51
N ASP A 92 -33.91 -26.49 17.21
CA ASP A 92 -34.69 -26.30 18.45
C ASP A 92 -34.60 -24.82 18.91
N GLU A 93 -35.67 -24.37 19.55
CA GLU A 93 -35.95 -23.03 20.03
C GLU A 93 -35.02 -22.64 21.19
N ASN A 94 -34.29 -21.52 21.08
CA ASN A 94 -33.79 -20.78 22.24
C ASN A 94 -33.77 -19.27 21.93
N GLU A 95 -34.66 -18.54 22.60
CA GLU A 95 -34.66 -17.09 22.75
C GLU A 95 -33.50 -16.68 23.67
N ASP A 96 -32.35 -16.37 23.10
CA ASP A 96 -31.31 -15.60 23.78
C ASP A 96 -30.98 -14.40 22.89
N GLU A 97 -30.94 -13.21 23.51
CA GLU A 97 -30.65 -11.92 22.87
C GLU A 97 -29.39 -12.03 21.99
N GLU A 98 -29.62 -12.17 20.69
CA GLU A 98 -28.62 -12.28 19.65
C GLU A 98 -27.89 -10.93 19.61
N PHE A 99 -26.81 -10.80 20.39
CA PHE A 99 -25.73 -9.90 20.03
C PHE A 99 -25.37 -10.29 18.59
N PRO A 100 -25.52 -9.42 17.59
CA PRO A 100 -24.94 -9.69 16.29
C PRO A 100 -23.43 -9.66 16.52
N CYS A 101 -22.85 -10.83 16.84
CA CYS A 101 -21.46 -11.10 16.56
C CYS A 101 -21.39 -11.15 15.04
N GLU A 102 -21.33 -9.96 14.41
CA GLU A 102 -20.88 -9.84 13.04
C GLU A 102 -19.51 -10.52 13.01
N TYR A 103 -19.47 -11.70 12.39
CA TYR A 103 -18.25 -12.45 12.16
C TYR A 103 -17.30 -11.52 11.40
N THR A 104 -16.35 -10.96 12.13
CA THR A 104 -15.36 -10.06 11.57
C THR A 104 -14.28 -10.97 11.04
N GLU A 105 -14.22 -11.14 9.72
CA GLU A 105 -13.13 -11.89 9.11
C GLU A 105 -11.79 -11.30 9.59
N PRO A 106 -10.85 -12.14 10.05
CA PRO A 106 -9.63 -11.70 10.73
C PRO A 106 -8.72 -10.79 9.89
N ASP A 107 -8.93 -10.71 8.58
CA ASP A 107 -8.10 -9.97 7.62
C ASP A 107 -8.65 -8.57 7.27
N GLN A 108 -9.61 -8.06 8.03
CA GLN A 108 -10.24 -6.76 7.73
C GLN A 108 -9.55 -5.56 8.38
N TYR A 109 -8.69 -5.76 9.39
CA TYR A 109 -8.08 -4.65 10.15
C TYR A 109 -6.57 -4.82 10.28
N PHE A 110 -5.84 -3.79 9.88
CA PHE A 110 -4.38 -3.77 9.90
C PHE A 110 -3.84 -2.61 10.73
N SER A 111 -2.79 -2.83 11.51
CA SER A 111 -2.06 -1.72 12.13
C SER A 111 -1.32 -0.92 11.07
N LYS A 112 -1.35 0.41 11.12
CA LYS A 112 -0.50 1.26 10.26
C LYS A 112 0.99 0.90 10.41
N ASP A 113 1.39 0.45 11.59
CA ASP A 113 2.77 0.08 11.89
C ASP A 113 3.22 -1.21 11.19
N ASP A 114 2.30 -1.96 10.59
CA ASP A 114 2.61 -3.16 9.80
C ASP A 114 2.32 -2.96 8.30
N CYS A 115 1.93 -1.73 7.94
CA CYS A 115 1.55 -1.36 6.58
C CYS A 115 2.54 -0.41 5.92
N LEU A 116 2.53 -0.40 4.59
CA LEU A 116 3.21 0.56 3.73
C LEU A 116 2.28 1.03 2.60
N PRO A 117 2.39 2.29 2.15
CA PRO A 117 1.56 2.80 1.07
C PRO A 117 2.01 2.27 -0.29
N ILE A 118 1.05 1.88 -1.12
CA ILE A 118 1.26 1.69 -2.55
C ILE A 118 0.96 3.02 -3.23
N LEU A 119 2.00 3.85 -3.35
CA LEU A 119 1.89 5.23 -3.79
C LEU A 119 1.59 5.35 -5.29
N ASN A 120 0.63 6.21 -5.63
CA ASN A 120 0.42 6.66 -7.00
C ASN A 120 1.34 7.83 -7.38
N ILE A 121 1.40 8.17 -8.68
CA ILE A 121 2.22 9.28 -9.20
C ILE A 121 1.97 10.60 -8.43
N GLY A 122 0.71 10.94 -8.14
CA GLY A 122 0.38 12.17 -7.43
C GLY A 122 0.93 12.18 -6.01
N GLN A 123 0.77 11.07 -5.28
CA GLN A 123 1.29 10.91 -3.93
C GLN A 123 2.83 10.92 -3.92
N LEU A 124 3.49 10.32 -4.90
CA LEU A 124 4.94 10.38 -5.05
C LEU A 124 5.43 11.83 -5.22
N ILE A 125 4.79 12.60 -6.09
CA ILE A 125 5.11 14.02 -6.32
C ILE A 125 4.92 14.83 -5.03
N GLU A 126 3.83 14.58 -4.31
CA GLU A 126 3.56 15.25 -3.04
C GLU A 126 4.60 14.92 -1.97
N MET A 127 4.96 13.64 -1.81
CA MET A 127 5.98 13.22 -0.85
C MET A 127 7.37 13.76 -1.22
N LEU A 128 7.72 13.79 -2.51
CA LEU A 128 8.96 14.39 -3.00
C LEU A 128 9.07 15.87 -2.65
N GLY A 129 7.95 16.61 -2.67
CA GLY A 129 7.89 18.01 -2.25
C GLY A 129 8.14 18.23 -0.75
N ARG A 130 7.97 17.20 0.07
CA ARG A 130 8.16 17.26 1.53
C ARG A 130 9.58 16.87 1.97
N VAL A 131 10.32 16.13 1.14
CA VAL A 131 11.72 15.74 1.41
C VAL A 131 12.70 16.74 0.82
N LYS A 132 13.98 16.63 1.22
CA LYS A 132 15.07 17.53 0.77
C LYS A 132 15.16 17.66 -0.75
N TYR A 133 14.83 16.61 -1.49
CA TYR A 133 14.84 16.63 -2.95
C TYR A 133 13.97 17.74 -3.54
N GLY A 134 12.77 17.94 -3.00
CA GLY A 134 11.79 18.91 -3.51
C GLY A 134 11.71 20.24 -2.76
N GLN A 135 12.53 20.48 -1.73
CA GLN A 135 12.45 21.69 -0.89
C GLN A 135 12.61 22.99 -1.67
N ASP A 136 13.43 22.98 -2.73
CA ASP A 136 13.67 24.11 -3.62
C ASP A 136 12.91 23.96 -4.96
N GLY A 137 11.97 23.03 -5.02
CA GLY A 137 11.24 22.65 -6.22
C GLY A 137 11.99 21.65 -7.11
N PHE A 138 11.23 21.01 -7.99
CA PHE A 138 11.74 20.07 -8.98
C PHE A 138 10.90 20.13 -10.26
N SER A 139 11.48 19.66 -11.36
CA SER A 139 10.86 19.60 -12.67
C SER A 139 10.70 18.16 -13.12
N ILE A 140 9.55 17.85 -13.74
CA ILE A 140 9.27 16.57 -14.34
C ILE A 140 9.24 16.77 -15.86
N ILE A 141 10.06 16.01 -16.57
CA ILE A 141 10.14 16.04 -18.04
C ILE A 141 9.56 14.73 -18.56
N ILE A 142 8.45 14.82 -19.29
CA ILE A 142 7.78 13.68 -19.90
C ILE A 142 8.04 13.72 -21.41
N PRO A 143 8.67 12.69 -21.99
CA PRO A 143 8.93 12.64 -23.43
C PRO A 143 7.61 12.52 -24.23
N PRO A 144 7.61 12.96 -25.50
CA PRO A 144 6.43 12.83 -26.35
C PRO A 144 6.06 11.36 -26.58
N ALA A 145 4.76 11.10 -26.80
CA ALA A 145 4.23 9.75 -26.99
C ALA A 145 4.85 8.99 -28.17
N LYS A 146 5.35 9.72 -29.19
CA LYS A 146 6.13 9.15 -30.29
C LYS A 146 7.61 9.36 -29.99
N ARG A 147 8.25 8.30 -29.47
CA ARG A 147 9.70 8.29 -29.22
C ARG A 147 10.45 7.93 -30.51
N PHE A 148 11.53 8.65 -30.78
CA PHE A 148 12.53 8.28 -31.78
C PHE A 148 13.65 7.46 -31.13
N VAL A 149 14.43 6.74 -31.94
CA VAL A 149 15.60 6.00 -31.47
C VAL A 149 16.61 6.99 -30.91
N GLY A 150 16.91 6.88 -29.61
CA GLY A 150 17.82 7.79 -28.89
C GLY A 150 17.11 8.86 -28.04
N ASP A 151 15.77 8.89 -28.02
CA ASP A 151 15.03 9.74 -27.08
C ASP A 151 15.22 9.25 -25.65
N ARG A 152 15.40 10.22 -24.74
CA ARG A 152 15.51 9.98 -23.30
C ARG A 152 14.18 9.58 -22.68
N GLY A 153 14.26 8.89 -21.54
CA GLY A 153 13.11 8.49 -20.75
C GLY A 153 12.40 9.66 -20.04
N CYS A 154 11.49 9.32 -19.14
CA CYS A 154 10.94 10.26 -18.18
C CYS A 154 12.04 10.70 -17.22
N ARG A 155 12.13 12.01 -16.93
CA ARG A 155 13.18 12.57 -16.06
C ARG A 155 12.56 13.37 -14.92
N VAL A 156 13.12 13.23 -13.73
CA VAL A 156 12.81 14.05 -12.55
C VAL A 156 14.10 14.76 -12.15
N ILE A 157 14.06 16.09 -12.09
CA ILE A 157 15.26 16.92 -11.87
C ILE A 157 14.98 17.94 -10.77
N ASN A 158 15.80 17.99 -9.72
CA ASN A 158 15.69 19.02 -8.69
C ASN A 158 16.48 20.29 -9.02
N SER A 159 16.36 21.31 -8.15
CA SER A 159 17.08 22.58 -8.25
C SER A 159 18.61 22.47 -8.22
N VAL A 160 19.15 21.36 -7.73
CA VAL A 160 20.60 21.09 -7.60
C VAL A 160 21.10 20.21 -8.77
N GLU A 161 20.32 20.12 -9.85
CA GLU A 161 20.63 19.32 -11.05
C GLU A 161 20.75 17.81 -10.80
N MET A 162 20.22 17.29 -9.68
CA MET A 162 20.13 15.85 -9.44
C MET A 162 18.98 15.26 -10.25
N GLU A 163 19.33 14.30 -11.10
CA GLU A 163 18.45 13.77 -12.13
C GLU A 163 18.26 12.26 -11.99
N PHE A 164 17.00 11.83 -12.09
CA PHE A 164 16.61 10.43 -12.20
C PHE A 164 15.91 10.23 -13.55
N GLU A 165 16.47 9.36 -14.40
CA GLU A 165 15.95 9.04 -15.73
C GLU A 165 15.51 7.57 -15.77
N GLU A 166 14.23 7.34 -16.05
CA GLU A 166 13.67 5.99 -16.22
C GLU A 166 12.70 5.95 -17.41
N ASP A 167 12.40 4.75 -17.89
CA ASP A 167 11.43 4.58 -18.98
C ASP A 167 10.01 5.00 -18.58
N GLU A 168 9.63 4.71 -17.33
CA GLU A 168 8.35 5.08 -16.75
C GLU A 168 8.48 6.20 -15.72
N LEU A 169 7.51 7.12 -15.71
CA LEU A 169 7.51 8.25 -14.78
C LEU A 169 7.41 7.80 -13.32
N CYS A 170 6.61 6.77 -13.06
CA CYS A 170 6.42 6.23 -11.71
C CYS A 170 7.76 5.75 -11.11
N ASP A 171 8.58 5.06 -11.92
CA ASP A 171 9.88 4.55 -11.49
C ASP A 171 10.89 5.68 -11.25
N ALA A 172 10.93 6.70 -12.11
CA ALA A 172 11.80 7.86 -11.92
C ALA A 172 11.47 8.61 -10.62
N LEU A 173 10.18 8.83 -10.35
CA LEU A 173 9.71 9.46 -9.10
C LEU A 173 10.01 8.59 -7.88
N TRP A 174 9.81 7.27 -7.99
CA TRP A 174 10.10 6.34 -6.90
C TRP A 174 11.58 6.32 -6.55
N LYS A 175 12.47 6.21 -7.55
CA LYS A 175 13.93 6.27 -7.33
C LYS A 175 14.37 7.57 -6.67
N ALA A 176 13.82 8.69 -7.14
CA ALA A 176 14.08 9.99 -6.52
C ALA A 176 13.61 10.03 -5.06
N LEU A 177 12.47 9.41 -4.73
CA LEU A 177 11.97 9.38 -3.36
C LEU A 177 12.85 8.49 -2.48
N VAL A 178 13.17 7.27 -2.93
CA VAL A 178 13.94 6.26 -2.19
C VAL A 178 15.35 6.73 -1.81
N GLU A 179 15.99 7.56 -2.64
CA GLU A 179 17.29 8.16 -2.33
C GLU A 179 17.23 9.15 -1.15
N PHE A 180 16.03 9.67 -0.84
CA PHE A 180 15.80 10.69 0.20
C PHE A 180 14.87 10.25 1.34
N LEU A 181 14.21 9.09 1.20
CA LEU A 181 14.42 7.87 2.01
C LEU A 181 15.15 8.02 3.34
#